data_AF-A0A8J3XU38-F1
#
_entry.id   AF-A0A8J3XU38-F1
#
_cell.length_a   1.000
_cell.length_b   1.000
_cell.length_c   1.000
_cell.angle_alpha   90.00
_cell.angle_beta   90.00
_cell.angle_gamma   90.00
#
_symmetry.space_group_name_H-M   'P 1'
#
loop_
_entity.id
_entity.type
_entity.pdbx_description
1 polymer ?
#
loop_
_entity_poly.entity_id
_entity_poly.type
_entity_poly.pdbx_seq_one_letter_code
_entity_poly.pdbx_strand_id
1 'polypeptide(L)' 'MPSLTALSLSIRYRGAELAIDADPIQVRITRADDGPPTLEVTVHGRHAKLRRGERRTFSLPGQSVGA' A
#
# COMPACT_ATOMS: atom_id res chain seq x y z
N MET A 1 14.35 -18.97 11.54
CA MET A 1 13.19 -18.24 12.08
C MET A 1 12.26 -17.91 10.92
N PRO A 2 10.95 -18.17 11.01
CA PRO A 2 10.04 -17.75 9.94
C PRO A 2 9.97 -16.22 9.92
N SER A 3 10.38 -15.60 8.82
CA SER A 3 10.16 -14.17 8.55
C SER A 3 8.81 -14.01 7.85
N LEU A 4 8.02 -13.01 8.24
CA LEU A 4 6.79 -12.67 7.54
C LEU A 4 7.12 -12.27 6.09
N THR A 5 6.71 -13.08 5.13
CA THR A 5 7.00 -12.87 3.69
C THR A 5 5.92 -12.08 2.98
N ALA A 6 4.72 -12.00 3.54
CA ALA A 6 3.64 -11.21 3.01
C ALA A 6 2.69 -10.77 4.13
N LEU A 7 2.13 -9.58 3.98
CA LEU A 7 1.07 -9.04 4.82
C LEU A 7 -0.03 -8.50 3.91
N SER A 8 -1.24 -9.00 4.08
CA SER A 8 -2.44 -8.44 3.45
C SER A 8 -3.41 -8.00 4.55
N LEU A 9 -3.83 -6.74 4.50
CA LEU A 9 -4.86 -6.21 5.39
C LEU A 9 -5.80 -5.26 4.65
N SER A 10 -7.05 -5.23 5.11
CA SER A 10 -8.05 -4.26 4.69
C SER A 10 -8.34 -3.31 5.83
N ILE A 11 -8.32 -2.01 5.55
CA ILE A 11 -8.68 -0.96 6.51
C ILE A 11 -9.80 -0.09 5.97
N ARG A 12 -10.63 0.42 6.87
CA ARG A 12 -11.63 1.44 6.55
C ARG A 12 -11.28 2.74 7.24
N TYR A 13 -11.13 3.82 6.47
CA TYR A 13 -10.77 5.14 6.97
C TYR A 13 -11.62 6.23 6.30
N ARG A 14 -12.33 7.02 7.10
CA ARG A 14 -13.22 8.10 6.62
C ARG A 14 -14.18 7.65 5.50
N GLY A 15 -14.72 6.45 5.66
CA GLY A 15 -15.64 5.86 4.70
C GLY A 15 -14.98 5.27 3.45
N ALA A 16 -13.64 5.37 3.29
CA ALA A 16 -12.89 4.69 2.24
C ALA A 16 -12.32 3.34 2.71
N GLU A 17 -12.35 2.34 1.84
CA GLU A 17 -11.81 1.00 2.02
C GLU A 17 -10.51 0.87 1.22
N LEU A 18 -9.46 0.49 1.92
CA LEU A 18 -8.13 0.29 1.39
C LEU A 18 -7.70 -1.14 1.63
N ALA A 19 -7.26 -1.80 0.55
CA ALA A 19 -6.50 -3.02 0.63
C ALA A 19 -5.01 -2.69 0.56
N ILE A 20 -4.24 -3.19 1.52
CA ILE A 20 -2.79 -3.05 1.61
C ILE A 20 -2.19 -4.44 1.51
N ASP A 21 -1.45 -4.66 0.43
CA ASP A 21 -0.61 -5.84 0.24
C ASP A 21 0.85 -5.42 0.36
N ALA A 22 1.61 -6.05 1.24
CA ALA A 22 3.02 -5.80 1.43
C ALA A 22 3.81 -7.09 1.36
N ASP A 23 4.95 -7.03 0.70
CA ASP A 23 5.99 -8.04 0.69
C ASP A 23 7.35 -7.35 0.99
N PRO A 24 8.48 -8.07 1.03
CA PRO A 24 9.76 -7.45 1.38
C PRO A 24 10.32 -6.46 0.35
N ILE A 25 9.77 -6.41 -0.88
CA ILE A 25 10.26 -5.56 -1.96
C ILE A 25 9.30 -4.40 -2.28
N GLN A 26 8.02 -4.53 -1.95
CA GLN A 26 7.01 -3.54 -2.29
C GLN A 26 5.83 -3.50 -1.32
N VAL A 27 5.16 -2.35 -1.33
CA VAL A 27 3.84 -2.15 -0.74
C VAL A 27 2.88 -1.71 -1.83
N ARG A 28 1.70 -2.29 -1.88
CA ARG A 28 0.65 -1.98 -2.82
C ARG A 28 -0.59 -1.55 -2.06
N ILE A 29 -1.07 -0.35 -2.35
CA ILE A 29 -2.31 0.18 -1.80
C ILE A 29 -3.34 0.24 -2.93
N THR A 30 -4.49 -0.39 -2.72
CA THR A 30 -5.63 -0.36 -3.63
C THR A 30 -6.80 0.29 -2.93
N ARG A 31 -7.48 1.22 -3.61
CA ARG A 31 -8.71 1.81 -3.11
C ARG A 31 -9.92 1.21 -3.82
N ALA A 32 -10.77 0.53 -3.08
CA ALA A 32 -11.87 -0.24 -3.65
C ALA A 32 -13.21 0.52 -3.73
N ASP A 33 -13.39 1.62 -2.99
CA ASP A 33 -14.73 2.16 -2.73
C ASP A 33 -14.93 3.69 -2.95
N ASP A 34 -16.19 4.10 -2.71
CA ASP A 34 -16.78 5.42 -2.92
C ASP A 34 -16.59 6.41 -1.75
N GLY A 35 -15.52 6.27 -0.96
CA GLY A 35 -15.12 7.30 0.00
C GLY A 35 -14.82 8.68 -0.64
N PRO A 36 -14.17 9.63 0.05
CA PRO A 36 -13.88 10.97 -0.51
C PRO A 36 -13.25 10.91 -1.91
N PRO A 37 -13.45 11.90 -2.81
CA PRO A 37 -13.05 11.78 -4.22
C PRO A 37 -11.59 11.38 -4.43
N THR A 38 -10.73 11.78 -3.48
CA THR A 38 -9.30 11.48 -3.48
C THR A 38 -8.83 11.19 -2.07
N LEU A 39 -7.93 10.21 -1.93
CA LEU A 39 -7.24 9.90 -0.68
C LEU A 39 -5.74 10.10 -0.85
N GLU A 40 -5.10 10.79 0.09
CA GLU A 40 -3.65 10.94 0.11
C GLU A 40 -3.05 9.87 1.01
N VAL A 41 -2.05 9.16 0.48
CA VAL A 41 -1.32 8.10 1.18
C VAL A 41 0.17 8.41 1.15
N THR A 42 0.86 8.06 2.22
CA THR A 42 2.31 8.20 2.33
C THR A 42 2.89 6.85 2.74
N VAL A 43 3.81 6.32 1.93
CA VAL A 43 4.47 5.04 2.17
C VAL A 43 5.98 5.28 2.11
N HIS A 44 6.68 5.08 3.22
CA HIS A 44 8.13 5.37 3.32
C HIS A 44 8.51 6.76 2.79
N GLY A 45 7.74 7.79 3.16
CA GLY A 45 7.96 9.18 2.72
C GLY A 45 7.58 9.47 1.26
N ARG A 46 7.13 8.46 0.50
CA ARG A 46 6.62 8.64 -0.87
C ARG A 46 5.13 8.90 -0.83
N HIS A 47 4.72 10.03 -1.37
CA HIS A 47 3.33 10.45 -1.41
C HIS A 47 2.64 9.98 -2.69
N ALA A 48 1.38 9.58 -2.57
CA ALA A 48 0.50 9.38 -3.72
C ALA A 48 -0.92 9.81 -3.38
N LYS A 49 -1.64 10.20 -4.42
CA LYS A 49 -3.06 10.50 -4.37
C LYS A 49 -3.81 9.40 -5.10
N LEU A 50 -4.78 8.78 -4.43
CA LEU A 50 -5.57 7.66 -4.92
C LEU A 50 -7.01 8.11 -5.17
N ARG A 51 -7.48 7.93 -6.39
CA ARG A 51 -8.89 8.04 -6.78
C ARG A 51 -9.59 6.70 -6.59
N ARG A 52 -10.91 6.69 -6.77
CA ARG A 52 -11.70 5.45 -6.74
C ARG A 52 -11.15 4.42 -7.73
N GLY A 53 -10.97 3.19 -7.28
CA GLY A 53 -10.48 2.08 -8.10
C GLY A 53 -8.99 2.14 -8.42
N GLU A 54 -8.27 3.19 -7.99
CA GLU A 54 -6.84 3.29 -8.24
C GLU A 54 -6.03 2.39 -7.32
N ARG A 55 -4.88 2.00 -7.86
CA ARG A 55 -3.88 1.18 -7.19
C ARG A 55 -2.53 1.82 -7.37
N ARG A 56 -1.74 1.87 -6.29
CA ARG A 56 -0.37 2.35 -6.33
C ARG A 56 0.57 1.37 -5.65
N THR A 57 1.68 1.11 -6.31
CA THR A 57 2.78 0.30 -5.78
C THR A 57 3.94 1.22 -5.42
N PHE A 58 4.54 0.95 -4.27
CA PHE A 58 5.68 1.63 -3.71
C PHE A 58 6.78 0.59 -3.49
N SER A 59 7.86 0.69 -4.25
CA SER A 59 9.06 -0.12 -4.00
C SER A 59 9.72 0.31 -2.70
N LEU A 60 10.15 -0.66 -1.90
CA LEU A 60 10.88 -0.43 -0.67
C LEU A 60 12.39 -0.31 -0.98
N PRO A 61 13.11 0.65 -0.39
CA PRO A 61 14.55 0.73 -0.55
C PRO A 61 15.21 -0.44 0.19
N GLY A 62 15.80 -1.36 -0.59
CA GLY A 62 16.71 -2.38 -0.08
C GLY A 62 16.04 -3.62 0.52
N GLN A 63 15.74 -4.60 -0.32
CA GLN A 63 16.48 -5.85 -0.19
C GLN A 63 17.56 -5.85 -1.26
N SER A 64 18.75 -5.37 -0.90
CA SER A 64 19.95 -5.78 -1.61
C SER A 64 20.07 -7.28 -1.40
N VAL A 65 19.64 -8.09 -2.36
CA VAL A 65 20.14 -9.46 -2.44
C VAL A 65 21.65 -9.29 -2.62
N GLY A 66 22.41 -9.75 -1.63
CA GLY A 66 23.85 -9.58 -1.56
C GLY A 66 24.53 -9.97 -2.87
N ALA A 67 25.57 -9.20 -3.20
CA ALA A 67 26.58 -9.59 -4.18
C ALA A 67 27.28 -10.88 -3.77
#